data_AF-A0A0Q9R3A4-F1
#
_entry.id   AF-A0A0Q9R3A4-F1
#
_cell.length_a   1.000
_cell.length_b   1.000
_cell.length_c   1.000
_cell.angle_alpha   90.00
_cell.angle_beta   90.00
_cell.angle_gamma   90.00
#
_symmetry.space_group_name_H-M   'P 1'
#
loop_
_entity.id
_entity.type
_entity.pdbx_description
1 polymer ?
#
loop_
_entity_poly.entity_id
_entity_poly.type
_entity_poly.pdbx_seq_one_letter_code
_entity_poly.pdbx_strand_id
1 'polypeptide(L)'
;MDLKANIFMHKDTIYIAGVPWVDELKLTKDMQVTEIRHRSNDKDLKNGTANKLEVGTKIFRVKERNDILIAETEKGDIRFNQLVEG
;
A
#
# COMPACT_ATOMS: atom_id res chain seq x y z
N MET A 1 1.30 8.49 -14.65
CA MET A 1 0.69 7.53 -13.70
C MET A 1 -0.57 6.97 -14.33
N ASP A 2 -0.65 5.65 -14.42
CA ASP A 2 -1.85 4.96 -14.88
C ASP A 2 -2.97 5.22 -13.85
N LEU A 3 -4.06 5.89 -14.24
CA LEU A 3 -5.19 6.22 -13.35
C LEU A 3 -5.87 4.97 -12.75
N LYS A 4 -5.48 3.77 -13.23
CA LYS A 4 -5.96 2.48 -12.73
C LYS A 4 -5.10 1.87 -11.63
N ALA A 5 -3.90 2.36 -11.35
CA ALA A 5 -3.06 1.78 -10.28
C ALA A 5 -3.69 2.03 -8.89
N ASN A 6 -3.63 1.05 -7.99
CA ASN A 6 -3.96 1.26 -6.58
C ASN A 6 -2.66 1.63 -5.85
N ILE A 7 -2.59 2.87 -5.36
CA ILE A 7 -1.39 3.41 -4.74
C ILE A 7 -1.71 4.19 -3.47
N PHE A 8 -0.73 4.23 -2.57
CA PHE A 8 -0.71 5.14 -1.43
C PHE A 8 0.72 5.60 -1.14
N MET A 9 0.86 6.69 -0.39
CA MET A 9 2.17 7.18 0.06
C MET A 9 2.35 7.01 1.57
N HIS A 10 3.51 6.52 1.98
CA HIS A 10 3.92 6.42 3.38
C HIS A 10 5.42 6.71 3.50
N LYS A 11 5.79 7.62 4.41
CA LYS A 11 7.17 8.08 4.62
C LYS A 11 7.87 8.45 3.30
N ASP A 12 7.18 9.29 2.51
CA ASP A 12 7.61 9.80 1.20
C ASP A 12 7.90 8.71 0.16
N THR A 13 7.44 7.48 0.44
CA THR A 13 7.57 6.31 -0.43
C THR A 13 6.20 5.97 -1.00
N ILE A 14 6.13 5.79 -2.32
CA ILE A 14 4.92 5.33 -3.00
C ILE A 14 4.89 3.80 -2.98
N TYR A 15 3.74 3.26 -2.60
CA TYR A 15 3.45 1.84 -2.60
C TYR A 15 2.39 1.53 -3.65
N ILE A 16 2.58 0.46 -4.43
CA ILE A 16 1.70 0.07 -5.54
C ILE A 16 1.25 -1.39 -5.42
N ALA A 17 -0.05 -1.64 -5.61
CA ALA A 17 -0.61 -2.99 -5.64
C ALA A 17 -0.75 -3.54 -7.07
N GLY A 18 -1.07 -4.84 -7.17
CA GLY A 18 -1.23 -5.55 -8.45
C GLY A 18 0.10 -5.92 -9.10
N VAL A 19 1.14 -6.10 -8.29
CA VAL A 19 2.46 -6.54 -8.72
C VAL A 19 2.47 -8.09 -8.65
N PRO A 20 2.47 -8.81 -9.80
CA PRO A 20 2.16 -10.24 -9.81
C PRO A 20 3.04 -11.10 -8.89
N TRP A 21 4.35 -10.82 -8.85
CA TRP A 21 5.27 -11.59 -8.00
C TRP A 21 5.00 -11.39 -6.50
N VAL A 22 4.44 -10.26 -6.07
CA VAL A 22 4.06 -10.01 -4.67
C VAL A 22 2.83 -10.84 -4.28
N ASP A 23 1.91 -11.04 -5.24
CA ASP A 23 0.68 -11.81 -5.04
C ASP A 23 0.94 -13.32 -4.89
N GLU A 24 2.08 -13.80 -5.36
CA GLU A 24 2.51 -15.20 -5.22
C GLU A 24 3.25 -15.49 -3.89
N LEU A 25 3.66 -14.47 -3.14
CA LEU A 25 4.42 -14.66 -1.91
C LEU A 25 3.56 -15.17 -0.74
N LYS A 26 4.17 -16.04 0.07
CA LYS A 26 3.67 -16.35 1.41
C LYS A 26 4.23 -15.31 2.38
N LEU A 27 3.37 -14.42 2.84
CA LEU A 27 3.72 -13.31 3.74
C LEU A 27 2.90 -13.39 5.02
N THR A 28 3.53 -13.04 6.13
CA THR A 28 2.89 -13.01 7.45
C THR A 28 2.76 -11.56 7.91
N LYS A 29 1.52 -11.09 8.14
CA LYS A 29 1.28 -9.78 8.78
C LYS A 29 1.96 -9.75 10.15
N ASP A 30 2.62 -8.63 10.44
CA ASP A 30 3.37 -8.43 11.69
C ASP A 30 2.72 -7.34 12.54
N MET A 31 3.09 -6.08 12.33
CA MET A 31 2.55 -4.93 13.07
C MET A 31 1.95 -3.87 12.14
N GLN A 32 0.97 -3.13 12.65
CA GLN A 32 0.42 -1.96 11.96
C GLN A 32 1.47 -0.85 11.93
N VAL A 33 1.70 -0.27 10.75
CA VAL A 33 2.69 0.80 10.53
C VAL A 33 2.06 2.15 10.21
N THR A 34 0.85 2.15 9.64
CA THR A 34 0.08 3.37 9.40
C THR A 34 -1.40 3.04 9.20
N GLU A 35 -2.19 4.09 9.00
CA GLU A 35 -3.57 4.04 8.54
C GLU A 35 -3.75 5.06 7.41
N ILE A 36 -4.66 4.79 6.48
CA ILE A 36 -5.03 5.75 5.43
C ILE A 36 -5.86 6.88 6.06
N ARG A 37 -5.37 8.11 5.93
CA ARG A 37 -5.97 9.31 6.52
C ARG A 37 -6.74 10.13 5.51
N HIS A 38 -6.33 10.06 4.24
CA HIS A 38 -6.90 10.85 3.17
C HIS A 38 -7.08 10.01 1.91
N ARG A 39 -8.09 10.38 1.13
CA ARG A 39 -8.29 9.85 -0.21
C ARG A 39 -8.15 10.96 -1.24
N SER A 40 -7.33 10.75 -2.27
CA SER A 40 -7.15 11.71 -3.37
C SER A 40 -6.89 10.99 -4.68
N ASN A 41 -7.53 11.44 -5.75
CA ASN A 41 -7.25 11.01 -7.12
C ASN A 41 -6.29 11.97 -7.85
N ASP A 42 -5.77 12.97 -7.14
CA ASP A 42 -4.80 13.92 -7.68
C ASP A 42 -3.40 13.31 -7.78
N LYS A 43 -2.54 13.92 -8.60
CA LYS A 43 -1.14 13.51 -8.80
C LYS A 43 -0.29 13.74 -7.55
N ASP A 44 -0.68 14.69 -6.71
CA ASP A 44 0.06 15.08 -5.52
C ASP A 44 -0.37 14.24 -4.30
N LEU A 45 0.11 13.01 -4.24
CA LEU A 45 -0.02 12.18 -3.04
C LEU A 45 0.89 12.69 -1.93
N LYS A 46 0.39 12.62 -0.69
CA LYS A 46 1.13 12.94 0.54
C LYS A 46 1.06 11.75 1.48
N ASN A 47 1.90 11.74 2.50
CA ASN A 47 1.91 10.69 3.52
C ASN A 47 0.52 10.44 4.12
N GLY A 48 0.08 9.18 4.06
CA GLY A 48 -1.25 8.75 4.52
C GLY A 48 -2.38 8.96 3.51
N THR A 49 -2.07 9.37 2.27
CA THR A 49 -3.05 9.50 1.19
C THR A 49 -3.02 8.28 0.27
N ALA A 50 -4.20 7.74 -0.03
CA ALA A 50 -4.40 6.71 -1.06
C ALA A 50 -5.36 7.20 -2.15
N ASN A 51 -5.29 6.61 -3.35
CA ASN A 51 -6.28 6.91 -4.39
C ASN A 51 -7.49 5.97 -4.36
N LYS A 52 -7.28 4.70 -3.98
CA LYS A 52 -8.31 3.67 -3.99
C LYS A 52 -8.63 3.05 -2.64
N LEU A 53 -7.72 3.10 -1.66
CA LEU A 53 -8.02 2.63 -0.30
C LEU A 53 -8.94 3.63 0.41
N GLU A 54 -9.86 3.10 1.21
CA GLU A 54 -10.76 3.91 2.02
C GLU A 54 -10.02 4.51 3.23
N VAL A 55 -10.49 5.67 3.70
CA VAL A 55 -9.99 6.26 4.94
C VAL A 55 -10.28 5.30 6.11
N GLY A 56 -9.32 5.14 7.02
CA GLY A 56 -9.39 4.15 8.09
C GLY A 56 -8.76 2.80 7.75
N THR A 57 -8.37 2.56 6.49
CA THR A 57 -7.69 1.32 6.10
C THR A 57 -6.35 1.18 6.83
N LYS A 58 -6.20 0.11 7.60
CA LYS A 58 -4.98 -0.19 8.36
C LYS A 58 -3.92 -0.82 7.45
N ILE A 59 -2.69 -0.35 7.58
CA ILE A 59 -1.55 -0.83 6.81
C ILE A 59 -0.56 -1.52 7.74
N PHE A 60 -0.14 -2.73 7.38
CA PHE A 60 0.74 -3.59 8.14
C PHE A 60 2.03 -3.86 7.39
N ARG A 61 3.14 -3.98 8.12
CA ARG A 61 4.36 -4.61 7.59
C ARG A 61 4.24 -6.12 7.64
N VAL A 62 5.12 -6.77 6.89
CA VAL A 62 5.28 -8.23 6.88
C VAL A 62 6.57 -8.63 7.58
N LYS A 63 6.68 -9.89 8.00
CA LYS A 63 7.88 -10.40 8.70
C LYS A 63 9.04 -10.64 7.75
N GLU A 64 8.72 -11.01 6.52
CA GLU A 64 9.68 -11.55 5.56
C GLU A 64 10.45 -10.46 4.83
N ARG A 65 9.87 -9.27 4.66
CA ARG A 65 10.40 -8.20 3.80
C ARG A 65 10.01 -6.80 4.28
N ASN A 66 10.84 -5.81 3.96
CA ASN A 66 10.62 -4.40 4.32
C ASN A 66 10.06 -3.56 3.16
N ASP A 67 10.12 -4.06 1.93
CA ASP A 67 9.63 -3.40 0.71
C ASP A 67 8.17 -3.73 0.39
N ILE A 68 7.50 -4.54 1.23
CA ILE A 68 6.11 -4.95 1.05
C ILE A 68 5.27 -4.56 2.26
N LEU A 69 4.11 -3.96 1.97
CA LEU A 69 3.08 -3.65 2.97
C LEU A 69 1.75 -4.31 2.59
N ILE A 70 0.92 -4.57 3.60
CA ILE A 70 -0.42 -5.16 3.42
C ILE A 70 -1.47 -4.18 3.95
N ALA A 71 -2.43 -3.83 3.11
CA ALA A 71 -3.64 -3.15 3.52
C ALA A 71 -4.71 -4.17 3.90
N GLU A 72 -5.25 -4.06 5.12
CA GLU A 72 -6.36 -4.88 5.58
C GLU A 72 -7.68 -4.23 5.18
N THR A 73 -8.47 -4.92 4.36
CA THR A 73 -9.79 -4.45 3.92
C THR A 73 -10.86 -5.48 4.23
N GLU A 74 -12.13 -5.05 4.25
CA GLU A 74 -13.27 -5.97 4.43
C GLU A 74 -13.36 -7.05 3.36
N LYS A 75 -12.78 -6.81 2.18
CA LYS A 75 -12.78 -7.75 1.04
C LYS A 75 -11.56 -8.68 1.03
N GLY A 76 -10.71 -8.59 2.06
CA GLY A 76 -9.44 -9.29 2.15
C GLY A 76 -8.23 -8.36 2.05
N ASP A 77 -7.07 -8.94 2.28
CA ASP A 77 -5.80 -8.23 2.28
C ASP A 77 -5.37 -7.84 0.84
N ILE A 78 -4.88 -6.61 0.67
CA ILE A 78 -4.28 -6.12 -0.57
C ILE A 78 -2.80 -5.89 -0.32
N ARG A 79 -1.94 -6.45 -1.18
CA ARG A 79 -0.48 -6.34 -1.05
C ARG A 79 0.06 -5.21 -1.91
N PHE A 80 1.06 -4.52 -1.39
CA PHE A 80 1.70 -3.39 -2.06
C PHE A 80 3.22 -3.53 -2.03
N ASN A 81 3.84 -3.27 -3.17
CA ASN A 81 5.29 -3.16 -3.31
C ASN A 81 5.72 -1.68 -3.21
N GLN A 82 6.84 -1.43 -2.56
CA GLN A 82 7.52 -0.15 -2.62
C GLN A 82 7.99 0.13 -4.06
N LEU A 83 7.61 1.29 -4.60
CA LEU A 83 8.15 1.78 -5.86
C LEU A 83 9.54 2.37 -5.59
N VAL A 84 10.58 1.74 -6.13
CA VAL A 84 11.95 2.27 -6.12
C VAL A 84 12.21 2.84 -7.50
N GLU A 85 12.48 4.13 -7.61
CA GLU A 85 13.02 4.69 -8.84
C GLU A 85 14.46 4.20 -8.99
N GLY A 86 14.75 3.52 -10.11
CA GLY A 86 16.08 3.04 -10.47
C GLY A 86 16.81 4.01 -11.37
#